data_AF-A0AAV2RTS7-F1
#
_entry.id   AF-A0AAV2RTS7-F1
#
_cell.length_a   1.000
_cell.length_b   1.000
_cell.length_c   1.000
_cell.angle_alpha   90.00
_cell.angle_beta   90.00
_cell.angle_gamma   90.00
#
_symmetry.space_group_name_H-M   'P 1'
#
loop_
_entity.id
_entity.type
_entity.pdbx_description
1 polymer ?
#
loop_
_entity_poly.entity_id
_entity_poly.type
_entity_poly.pdbx_seq_one_letter_code
_entity_poly.pdbx_strand_id
1 'polypeptide(L)'
;MLLNANADVNIADANGKTPLYIASKEGHSTIVEMLLNANADVNTVTDVDFGIGYSKTPLYIASKGGHSTIVEMLLNANADVNTVTDGLQKIYLTFSGPLGHLGESGESPLNMASYRGHSTIVEMLLNANADVN
;
A
#
# COMPACT_ATOMS: atom_id res chain seq x y z
N MET A 1 23.56 -12.12 -2.89
CA MET A 1 22.60 -11.22 -2.22
C MET A 1 22.90 -9.81 -2.69
N LEU A 2 21.97 -9.11 -3.36
CA LEU A 2 22.20 -7.73 -3.85
C LEU A 2 22.42 -6.72 -2.70
N LEU A 3 21.89 -7.02 -1.51
CA LEU A 3 22.07 -6.22 -0.30
C LEU A 3 23.53 -6.13 0.17
N ASN A 4 24.40 -7.08 -0.21
CA ASN A 4 25.83 -7.03 0.11
C ASN A 4 26.61 -6.03 -0.75
N ALA A 5 25.98 -5.40 -1.74
CA ALA A 5 26.61 -4.45 -2.66
C ALA A 5 26.31 -2.97 -2.33
N ASN A 6 25.88 -2.67 -1.08
CA ASN A 6 25.54 -1.31 -0.66
C ASN A 6 24.41 -0.67 -1.49
N ALA A 7 23.53 -1.51 -2.06
CA ALA A 7 22.39 -1.07 -2.85
C ALA A 7 21.36 -0.38 -1.95
N ASP A 8 20.88 0.77 -2.40
CA ASP A 8 19.75 1.45 -1.75
C ASP A 8 18.48 0.62 -1.91
N VAL A 9 17.95 0.12 -0.80
CA VAL A 9 16.76 -0.74 -0.76
C VAL A 9 15.46 0.00 -1.08
N ASN A 10 15.51 1.33 -1.07
CA ASN A 10 14.36 2.20 -1.32
C ASN A 10 14.34 2.77 -2.73
N ILE A 11 15.25 2.33 -3.61
CA ILE A 11 15.27 2.81 -4.99
C ILE A 11 13.96 2.48 -5.70
N ALA A 12 13.26 3.51 -6.18
CA ALA A 12 11.99 3.35 -6.85
C ALA A 12 12.15 3.32 -8.38
N ASP A 13 11.27 2.61 -9.07
CA ASP A 13 11.13 2.71 -10.53
C ASP A 13 10.50 4.05 -10.95
N ALA A 14 10.33 4.26 -12.26
CA ALA A 14 9.72 5.48 -12.80
C ALA A 14 8.25 5.72 -12.38
N ASN A 15 7.62 4.76 -11.69
CA ASN A 15 6.26 4.85 -11.16
C ASN A 15 6.26 4.90 -9.62
N GLY A 16 7.40 5.16 -8.99
CA GLY A 16 7.52 5.16 -7.53
C GLY A 16 7.45 3.76 -6.89
N LYS A 17 7.57 2.66 -7.66
CA LYS A 17 7.50 1.29 -7.10
C LYS A 17 8.86 0.90 -6.55
N THR A 18 8.92 0.69 -5.23
CA THR A 18 10.11 0.19 -4.52
C THR A 18 10.19 -1.35 -4.58
N PRO A 19 11.36 -1.96 -4.31
CA PRO A 19 11.49 -3.41 -4.13
C PRO A 19 10.50 -3.97 -3.12
N LEU A 20 10.25 -3.25 -2.01
CA LEU A 20 9.30 -3.66 -0.97
C LEU A 20 7.88 -3.68 -1.51
N TYR A 21 7.47 -2.65 -2.26
CA TYR A 21 6.18 -2.61 -2.93
C TYR A 21 5.99 -3.79 -3.89
N ILE A 22 6.99 -4.06 -4.75
CA ILE A 22 6.91 -5.14 -5.75
C ILE A 22 6.83 -6.50 -5.08
N ALA A 23 7.70 -6.78 -4.09
CA ALA A 23 7.67 -8.03 -3.35
C ALA A 23 6.34 -8.23 -2.60
N SER A 24 5.79 -7.14 -2.04
CA SER A 24 4.49 -7.16 -1.35
C SER A 24 3.34 -7.44 -2.31
N LYS A 25 3.36 -6.86 -3.52
CA LYS A 25 2.36 -7.08 -4.58
C LYS A 25 2.35 -8.53 -5.06
N GLU A 26 3.52 -9.11 -5.29
CA GLU A 26 3.69 -10.46 -5.84
C GLU A 26 3.65 -11.57 -4.77
N GLY A 27 3.49 -11.24 -3.49
CA GLY A 27 3.35 -12.23 -2.42
C GLY A 27 4.67 -12.89 -1.99
N HIS A 28 5.81 -12.23 -2.19
CA HIS A 28 7.14 -12.80 -1.93
C HIS A 28 7.61 -12.55 -0.49
N SER A 29 7.02 -13.27 0.48
CA SER A 29 7.25 -13.05 1.91
C SER A 29 8.73 -13.07 2.34
N THR A 30 9.53 -14.01 1.84
CA THR A 30 10.97 -14.07 2.17
C THR A 30 11.75 -12.85 1.67
N ILE A 31 11.34 -12.27 0.55
CA ILE A 31 11.98 -11.05 0.02
C ILE A 31 11.51 -9.83 0.83
N VAL A 32 10.24 -9.78 1.23
CA VAL A 32 9.74 -8.74 2.14
C VAL A 32 10.51 -8.74 3.45
N GLU A 33 10.64 -9.89 4.11
CA GLU A 33 11.42 -10.02 5.36
C GLU A 33 12.86 -9.52 5.18
N MET A 34 13.51 -9.93 4.09
CA MET A 34 14.88 -9.52 3.77
C MET A 34 15.01 -8.00 3.58
N LEU A 35 14.02 -7.37 2.92
CA LEU A 35 14.01 -5.92 2.69
C LEU A 35 13.72 -5.14 3.97
N LEU A 36 12.79 -5.60 4.81
CA LEU A 36 12.51 -5.00 6.12
C LEU A 36 13.73 -5.08 7.04
N ASN A 37 14.43 -6.22 7.08
CA ASN A 37 15.68 -6.38 7.82
C ASN A 37 16.82 -5.48 7.31
N ALA A 38 16.71 -5.00 6.06
CA ALA A 38 17.62 -4.02 5.48
C ALA A 38 17.14 -2.57 5.64
N ASN A 39 16.14 -2.31 6.48
CA ASN A 39 15.54 -1.00 6.74
C ASN A 39 14.88 -0.36 5.50
N ALA A 40 14.22 -1.17 4.66
CA ALA A 40 13.34 -0.63 3.63
C ALA A 40 12.21 0.20 4.25
N ASP A 41 11.90 1.34 3.64
CA ASP A 41 10.84 2.23 4.07
C ASP A 41 9.47 1.60 3.76
N VAL A 42 8.81 1.22 4.85
CA VAL A 42 7.53 0.51 4.87
C VAL A 42 6.36 1.37 4.38
N ASN A 43 6.49 2.70 4.43
CA ASN A 43 5.44 3.66 4.12
C ASN A 43 5.64 4.34 2.76
N THR A 44 6.49 3.76 1.90
CA THR A 44 6.70 4.26 0.54
C THR A 44 5.39 4.30 -0.25
N VAL A 45 5.18 5.38 -0.99
CA VAL A 45 4.00 5.58 -1.83
C VAL A 45 4.40 5.56 -3.30
N THR A 46 3.65 4.83 -4.12
CA THR A 46 3.84 4.88 -5.58
C THR A 46 3.36 6.22 -6.13
N ASP A 47 3.91 6.62 -7.27
CA ASP A 47 3.40 7.76 -8.02
C ASP A 47 2.00 7.46 -8.58
N VAL A 48 1.26 8.54 -8.89
CA VAL A 48 -0.05 8.46 -9.54
C VAL A 48 0.13 8.19 -11.04
N ASP A 49 -0.18 6.98 -11.47
CA ASP A 49 -0.15 6.63 -12.89
C ASP A 49 -1.17 7.49 -13.68
N PHE A 50 -0.68 8.20 -14.70
CA PHE A 50 -1.47 8.94 -15.71
C PHE A 50 -2.52 9.94 -15.18
N GLY A 51 -2.34 10.47 -13.96
CA GLY A 51 -3.26 11.47 -13.40
C GLY A 51 -4.69 10.97 -13.21
N ILE A 52 -4.91 9.66 -13.21
CA ILE A 52 -6.18 8.96 -12.88
C ILE A 52 -5.96 7.82 -11.88
N GLY A 53 -4.77 7.75 -11.28
CA GLY A 53 -4.36 6.71 -10.35
C GLY A 53 -4.33 7.17 -8.90
N TYR A 54 -4.39 6.17 -8.02
CA TYR A 54 -4.23 6.26 -6.57
C TYR A 54 -2.79 5.88 -6.20
N SER A 55 -2.11 6.69 -5.38
CA SER A 55 -0.81 6.33 -4.76
C SER A 55 -1.00 5.10 -3.89
N LYS A 56 -0.08 4.13 -3.88
CA LYS A 56 -0.27 2.88 -3.11
C LYS A 56 0.93 2.60 -2.22
N THR A 57 0.66 2.08 -1.02
CA THR A 57 1.69 1.59 -0.09
C THR A 57 1.90 0.08 -0.23
N PRO A 58 3.04 -0.45 0.26
CA PRO A 58 3.24 -1.90 0.41
C PRO A 58 2.10 -2.57 1.18
N LEU A 59 1.60 -1.96 2.25
CA LEU A 59 0.49 -2.48 3.05
C LEU A 59 -0.80 -2.54 2.24
N TYR A 60 -1.13 -1.48 1.49
CA TYR A 60 -2.30 -1.46 0.63
C TYR A 60 -2.25 -2.60 -0.40
N ILE A 61 -1.14 -2.78 -1.11
CA ILE A 61 -1.07 -3.77 -2.20
C ILE A 61 -1.02 -5.21 -1.68
N ALA A 62 -0.40 -5.45 -0.52
CA ALA A 62 -0.45 -6.74 0.17
C ALA A 62 -1.87 -7.08 0.63
N SER A 63 -2.58 -6.11 1.22
CA SER A 63 -3.97 -6.24 1.63
C SER A 63 -4.89 -6.50 0.45
N LYS A 64 -4.71 -5.80 -0.68
CA LYS A 64 -5.43 -6.07 -1.93
C LYS A 64 -5.18 -7.49 -2.48
N GLY A 65 -3.93 -7.93 -2.38
CA GLY A 65 -3.46 -9.23 -2.87
C GLY A 65 -3.93 -10.42 -2.02
N GLY A 66 -4.34 -10.20 -0.76
CA GLY A 66 -4.67 -11.29 0.16
C GLY A 66 -3.45 -11.89 0.85
N HIS A 67 -2.33 -11.17 0.88
CA HIS A 67 -1.05 -11.69 1.38
C HIS A 67 -0.92 -11.52 2.89
N SER A 68 -1.69 -12.29 3.66
CA SER A 68 -1.80 -12.16 5.12
C SER A 68 -0.46 -12.14 5.85
N THR A 69 0.48 -13.03 5.52
CA THR A 69 1.82 -13.06 6.14
C THR A 69 2.61 -11.78 5.87
N ILE A 70 2.45 -11.18 4.68
CA ILE A 70 3.11 -9.92 4.34
C ILE A 70 2.47 -8.76 5.09
N VAL A 71 1.14 -8.74 5.21
CA VAL A 71 0.43 -7.74 6.02
C VAL A 71 0.95 -7.77 7.46
N GLU A 72 1.02 -8.95 8.08
CA GLU A 72 1.56 -9.09 9.44
C GLU A 72 2.99 -8.56 9.56
N MET A 73 3.89 -8.90 8.63
CA MET A 73 5.27 -8.38 8.63
C MET A 73 5.32 -6.85 8.50
N LEU A 74 4.50 -6.27 7.63
CA LEU A 74 4.45 -4.81 7.43
C LEU A 74 3.90 -4.10 8.67
N LEU A 75 2.86 -4.66 9.32
CA LEU A 75 2.33 -4.12 10.58
C LEU A 75 3.37 -4.17 11.71
N ASN A 76 4.09 -5.29 11.84
CA ASN A 76 5.19 -5.42 12.79
C ASN A 76 6.34 -4.45 12.51
N ALA A 77 6.49 -4.01 11.27
CA ALA A 77 7.42 -2.97 10.85
C ALA A 77 6.88 -1.53 10.99
N ASN A 78 5.73 -1.35 11.65
CA ASN A 78 5.05 -0.06 11.85
C ASN A 78 4.57 0.60 10.54
N ALA A 79 4.08 -0.20 9.60
CA ALA A 79 3.32 0.32 8.46
C ALA A 79 2.12 1.14 8.93
N ASP A 80 1.91 2.30 8.32
CA ASP A 80 0.74 3.14 8.59
C ASP A 80 -0.52 2.49 7.99
N VAL A 81 -1.35 1.98 8.89
CA VAL A 81 -2.62 1.29 8.62
C VAL A 81 -3.67 2.16 7.95
N ASN A 82 -3.56 3.49 8.10
CA ASN A 82 -4.54 4.46 7.66
C ASN A 82 -4.06 5.27 6.45
N THR A 83 -3.01 4.78 5.77
CA THR A 83 -2.55 5.39 4.52
C THR A 83 -3.67 5.40 3.49
N VAL A 84 -4.26 6.57 3.30
CA VAL A 84 -5.26 6.82 2.26
C VAL A 84 -4.55 7.10 0.95
N THR A 85 -5.06 6.49 -0.10
CA THR A 85 -4.53 6.73 -1.44
C THR A 85 -5.10 8.05 -1.96
N ASP A 86 -4.25 9.04 -2.20
CA ASP A 86 -4.67 10.36 -2.66
C ASP A 86 -5.05 10.30 -4.15
N GLY A 87 -6.27 9.84 -4.42
CA GLY A 87 -6.90 10.00 -5.72
C GLY A 87 -7.37 11.44 -5.89
N LEU A 88 -6.56 12.26 -6.56
CA LEU A 88 -7.02 13.49 -7.22
C LEU A 88 -7.81 14.53 -6.38
N GLN A 89 -7.44 14.77 -5.13
CA GLN A 89 -8.01 15.93 -4.42
C GLN A 89 -7.68 17.27 -5.13
N LYS A 90 -6.59 17.31 -5.93
CA LYS A 90 -6.08 18.54 -6.56
C LYS A 90 -6.69 18.90 -7.93
N ILE A 91 -7.27 17.94 -8.67
CA ILE A 91 -7.86 18.20 -10.00
C ILE A 91 -9.39 18.22 -9.96
N TYR A 92 -10.02 17.39 -9.11
CA TYR A 92 -11.48 17.25 -9.09
C TYR A 92 -12.21 18.49 -8.52
N LEU A 93 -11.60 19.21 -7.56
CA LEU A 93 -12.15 20.47 -7.03
C LEU A 93 -12.27 21.59 -8.08
N THR A 94 -11.62 21.45 -9.25
CA THR A 94 -11.68 22.47 -10.31
C THR A 94 -12.80 22.22 -11.35
N PHE A 95 -13.39 21.01 -11.42
CA PHE A 95 -14.22 20.64 -12.60
C PHE A 95 -15.58 19.98 -12.37
N SER A 96 -16.00 19.57 -11.17
CA SER A 96 -17.16 18.65 -11.09
C SER A 96 -18.47 19.31 -10.64
N GLY A 97 -19.31 19.60 -11.64
CA GLY A 97 -20.77 19.60 -11.50
C GLY A 97 -21.34 18.17 -11.31
N PRO A 98 -22.66 17.94 -11.49
CA PRO A 98 -23.37 16.78 -10.94
C PRO A 98 -23.23 15.53 -11.83
N LEU A 99 -22.01 15.02 -11.98
CA LEU A 99 -21.76 13.65 -12.44
C LEU A 99 -21.50 12.78 -11.21
N GLY A 100 -22.41 11.82 -11.02
CA GLY A 100 -22.55 11.04 -9.80
C GLY A 100 -21.33 10.22 -9.38
N HIS A 101 -21.14 10.20 -8.06
CA HIS A 101 -20.77 9.06 -7.23
C HIS A 101 -19.84 7.99 -7.86
N LEU A 102 -18.61 8.36 -8.17
CA LEU A 102 -17.50 7.41 -8.05
C LEU A 102 -16.87 7.71 -6.68
N GLY A 103 -17.03 6.78 -5.75
CA GLY A 103 -16.88 6.99 -4.31
C GLY A 103 -15.65 7.80 -3.90
N GLU A 104 -15.91 8.87 -3.17
CA GLU A 104 -14.94 9.74 -2.50
C GLU A 104 -14.26 9.07 -1.29
N SER A 105 -14.18 7.73 -1.24
CA SER A 105 -13.45 7.06 -0.16
C SER A 105 -12.00 6.88 -0.59
N GLY A 106 -11.07 7.55 0.09
CA GLY A 106 -9.67 7.14 0.04
C GLY A 106 -9.61 5.63 0.31
N GLU A 107 -9.12 4.86 -0.65
CA GLU A 107 -9.13 3.40 -0.52
C GLU A 107 -8.04 3.02 0.50
N SER A 108 -8.41 2.84 1.77
CA SER A 108 -7.50 2.34 2.80
C SER A 108 -7.17 0.86 2.58
N PRO A 109 -6.07 0.34 3.17
CA PRO A 109 -5.81 -1.09 3.20
C PRO A 109 -7.00 -1.91 3.72
N LEU A 110 -7.74 -1.38 4.72
CA LEU A 110 -8.92 -2.02 5.31
C LEU A 110 -10.08 -2.11 4.32
N ASN A 111 -10.40 -1.01 3.63
CA ASN A 111 -11.47 -0.98 2.63
C ASN A 111 -11.18 -1.96 1.50
N MET A 112 -9.93 -2.01 1.05
CA MET A 112 -9.53 -2.91 -0.03
C MET A 112 -9.56 -4.38 0.42
N ALA A 113 -9.06 -4.72 1.62
CA ALA A 113 -9.16 -6.08 2.15
C ALA A 113 -10.62 -6.53 2.29
N SER A 114 -11.49 -5.64 2.77
CA SER A 114 -12.93 -5.88 2.92
C SER A 114 -13.61 -6.10 1.56
N TYR A 115 -13.36 -5.21 0.60
CA TYR A 115 -13.90 -5.30 -0.77
C TYR A 115 -13.49 -6.61 -1.46
N ARG A 116 -12.28 -7.10 -1.19
CA ARG A 116 -11.74 -8.32 -1.78
C ARG A 116 -12.09 -9.59 -1.01
N GLY A 117 -12.75 -9.48 0.14
CA GLY A 117 -13.18 -10.63 0.97
C GLY A 117 -12.07 -11.26 1.81
N HIS A 118 -10.98 -10.54 2.09
CA HIS A 118 -9.84 -11.05 2.85
C HIS A 118 -10.05 -10.90 4.35
N SER A 119 -10.94 -11.71 4.94
CA SER A 119 -11.37 -11.59 6.34
C SER A 119 -10.22 -11.59 7.35
N THR A 120 -9.21 -12.46 7.18
CA THR A 120 -8.04 -12.49 8.06
C THR A 120 -7.29 -11.17 8.06
N ILE A 121 -7.17 -10.52 6.89
CA ILE A 121 -6.50 -9.22 6.77
C ILE A 121 -7.34 -8.11 7.39
N VAL A 122 -8.66 -8.16 7.22
CA VAL A 122 -9.58 -7.24 7.90
C VAL A 122 -9.39 -7.30 9.41
N GLU A 123 -9.35 -8.50 10.00
CA GLU A 123 -9.11 -8.68 11.43
C GLU A 123 -7.74 -8.12 11.86
N MET A 124 -6.68 -8.42 11.11
CA MET A 124 -5.34 -7.90 11.40
C MET A 124 -5.29 -6.37 11.39
N LEU A 125 -5.91 -5.73 10.40
CA LEU A 125 -5.94 -4.28 10.28
C LEU A 125 -6.77 -3.63 11.38
N LEU A 126 -7.93 -4.19 11.74
CA LEU A 126 -8.75 -3.71 12.86
C LEU A 126 -8.01 -3.84 14.20
N ASN A 127 -7.30 -4.94 14.41
CA ASN A 127 -6.46 -5.14 15.60
C ASN A 127 -5.29 -4.14 15.66
N ALA A 128 -4.85 -3.64 14.51
CA ALA A 128 -3.84 -2.60 14.39
C ALA A 128 -4.43 -1.17 14.36
N ASN A 129 -5.68 -1.00 14.81
CA ASN A 129 -6.36 0.30 14.89
C ASN A 129 -6.60 1.00 13.54
N ALA A 130 -6.81 0.23 12.47
CA ALA A 130 -7.27 0.80 11.20
C ALA A 130 -8.64 1.50 11.37
N ASP A 131 -8.77 2.68 10.78
CA ASP A 131 -10.01 3.45 10.76
C ASP A 131 -11.04 2.78 9.85
N VAL A 132 -12.29 2.77 10.30
CA VAL A 132 -13.46 2.22 9.59
C VAL A 132 -14.24 3.29 8.82
N ASN A 133 -13.83 4.57 8.94
CA ASN A 133 -14.56 5.73 8.42
C ASN A 133 -14.13 6.15 7.02
#